data_AF-A0AAD5FW05-F1
#
_entry.id   AF-A0AAD5FW05-F1
#
_cell.length_a   1.000
_cell.length_b   1.000
_cell.length_c   1.000
_cell.angle_alpha   90.00
_cell.angle_beta   90.00
_cell.angle_gamma   90.00
#
_symmetry.space_group_name_H-M   'P 1'
#
loop_
_entity.id
_entity.type
_entity.pdbx_description
1 polymer ?
#
loop_
_entity_poly.entity_id
_entity_poly.type
_entity_poly.pdbx_seq_one_letter_code
_entity_poly.pdbx_strand_id
1 'polypeptide(L)'
;SRKLDVYFEYEEKLMSKSTLDKSLLDIISDPDAGTPEDKMRLFLIYYITSQQPPSEGDLEHYKKALIDAGCDLSPLNYIKQWKAFTKMAAAPANYGNSGVKPMG
;
A
#
# COMPACT_ATOMS: atom_id res chain seq x y z
N SER A 1 -17.85 16.98 -4.85
CA SER A 1 -18.03 16.82 -3.38
C SER A 1 -17.06 15.75 -2.90
N ARG A 2 -16.46 15.87 -1.71
CA ARG A 2 -15.37 14.98 -1.26
C ARG A 2 -15.80 13.53 -0.96
N LYS A 3 -17.10 13.26 -0.77
CA LYS A 3 -17.65 11.93 -0.45
C LYS A 3 -16.89 11.24 0.71
N LEU A 4 -16.56 11.98 1.77
CA LEU A 4 -15.68 11.53 2.85
C LEU A 4 -16.24 10.34 3.64
N ASP A 5 -17.56 10.29 3.77
CA ASP A 5 -18.31 9.15 4.30
C ASP A 5 -18.01 7.86 3.52
N VAL A 6 -18.00 7.96 2.19
CA VAL A 6 -17.70 6.83 1.30
C VAL A 6 -16.22 6.43 1.39
N TYR A 7 -15.31 7.41 1.39
CA TYR A 7 -13.87 7.12 1.52
C TYR A 7 -13.55 6.48 2.87
N PHE A 8 -14.16 6.95 3.95
CA PHE A 8 -13.99 6.36 5.28
C PHE A 8 -14.42 4.89 5.30
N GLU A 9 -15.56 4.55 4.68
CA GLU A 9 -16.01 3.17 4.57
C GLU A 9 -15.00 2.29 3.79
N TYR A 10 -14.44 2.81 2.70
CA TYR A 10 -13.40 2.10 1.95
C TYR A 10 -12.12 1.91 2.76
N GLU A 11 -11.67 2.94 3.50
CA GLU A 11 -10.51 2.84 4.39
C GLU A 11 -10.73 1.79 5.47
N GLU A 12 -11.90 1.77 6.11
CA GLU A 12 -12.26 0.79 7.14
C GLU A 12 -12.23 -0.64 6.56
N LYS A 13 -12.85 -0.85 5.40
CA LYS A 13 -12.82 -2.14 4.67
C LYS A 13 -11.40 -2.61 4.36
N LEU A 14 -10.52 -1.71 3.90
CA LEU A 14 -9.12 -2.04 3.61
C LEU A 14 -8.32 -2.39 4.87
N MET A 15 -8.60 -1.72 6.00
CA MET A 15 -7.94 -2.01 7.28
C MET A 15 -8.45 -3.31 7.91
N SER A 16 -9.74 -3.63 7.77
CA SER A 16 -10.34 -4.88 8.23
C SER A 16 -10.03 -6.09 7.32
N LYS A 17 -9.31 -5.87 6.21
CA LYS A 17 -9.00 -6.88 5.17
C LYS A 17 -10.26 -7.41 4.49
N SER A 18 -11.32 -6.62 4.46
CA SER A 18 -12.55 -6.92 3.75
C SER A 18 -12.43 -6.54 2.27
N THR A 19 -13.30 -7.12 1.44
CA THR A 19 -13.36 -6.79 0.01
C THR A 19 -14.06 -5.44 -0.18
N LEU A 20 -13.52 -4.61 -1.09
CA LEU A 20 -14.21 -3.43 -1.58
C LEU A 20 -15.30 -3.85 -2.57
N ASP A 21 -16.42 -3.11 -2.61
CA ASP A 21 -17.53 -3.39 -3.54
C ASP A 21 -17.17 -3.01 -4.99
N LYS A 22 -16.22 -2.08 -5.15
CA LYS A 22 -15.62 -1.68 -6.42
C LYS A 22 -14.13 -1.95 -6.39
N SER A 23 -13.51 -2.16 -7.55
CA SER A 23 -12.06 -2.26 -7.58
C SER A 23 -11.43 -0.93 -7.15
N LEU A 24 -10.29 -0.98 -6.46
CA LEU A 24 -9.58 0.22 -6.05
C LEU A 24 -9.17 1.08 -7.27
N LEU A 25 -8.88 0.43 -8.40
CA LEU A 25 -8.52 1.12 -9.65
C LEU A 25 -9.69 1.93 -10.20
N ASP A 26 -10.91 1.39 -10.14
CA ASP A 26 -12.13 2.09 -10.58
C ASP A 26 -12.40 3.32 -9.69
N ILE A 27 -12.20 3.18 -8.37
CA ILE A 27 -12.38 4.28 -7.41
C ILE A 27 -11.38 5.41 -7.68
N ILE A 28 -10.11 5.08 -7.95
CA ILE A 28 -9.07 6.07 -8.26
C ILE A 28 -9.35 6.74 -9.60
N SER A 29 -9.82 6.00 -10.59
CA SER A 29 -10.07 6.49 -11.95
C SER A 29 -11.34 7.33 -12.08
N ASP A 30 -12.27 7.25 -11.12
CA ASP A 30 -13.51 8.02 -11.12
C ASP A 30 -13.21 9.52 -10.91
N PRO A 31 -13.45 10.39 -11.92
CA PRO A 31 -13.19 11.82 -11.81
C PRO A 31 -14.11 12.52 -10.79
N ASP A 32 -15.25 11.92 -10.45
CA ASP A 32 -16.23 12.45 -9.51
C ASP A 32 -16.05 11.89 -8.09
N ALA A 33 -15.02 11.06 -7.86
CA ALA A 33 -14.70 10.48 -6.56
C ALA A 33 -13.60 11.26 -5.83
N GLY A 34 -13.99 12.02 -4.80
CA GLY A 34 -13.04 12.62 -3.86
C GLY A 34 -12.07 13.64 -4.48
N THR A 35 -11.03 13.96 -3.74
CA THR A 35 -9.89 14.77 -4.20
C THR A 35 -8.70 13.88 -4.53
N PRO A 36 -7.67 14.41 -5.23
CA PRO A 36 -6.42 13.67 -5.43
C PRO A 36 -5.80 13.20 -4.11
N GLU A 37 -5.90 14.01 -3.05
CA GLU A 37 -5.41 13.65 -1.71
C GLU A 37 -6.18 12.47 -1.11
N ASP A 38 -7.51 12.46 -1.25
CA ASP A 38 -8.35 11.35 -0.74
C ASP A 38 -8.02 10.04 -1.47
N LYS A 39 -7.82 10.08 -2.80
CA LYS A 39 -7.40 8.93 -3.61
C LYS A 39 -6.02 8.42 -3.22
N MET A 40 -5.07 9.34 -3.03
CA MET A 40 -3.70 9.01 -2.64
C MET A 40 -3.66 8.36 -1.26
N ARG A 41 -4.40 8.93 -0.29
CA ARG A 41 -4.54 8.36 1.06
C ARG A 41 -5.11 6.95 1.02
N LEU A 42 -6.20 6.74 0.28
CA LEU A 42 -6.83 5.42 0.14
C LEU A 42 -5.86 4.39 -0.45
N PHE A 43 -5.12 4.77 -1.49
CA PHE A 43 -4.11 3.89 -2.10
C PHE A 43 -2.96 3.56 -1.14
N LEU A 44 -2.49 4.53 -0.35
CA LEU A 44 -1.46 4.29 0.67
C LEU A 44 -1.95 3.32 1.74
N ILE A 45 -3.20 3.45 2.20
CA ILE A 45 -3.79 2.52 3.16
C ILE A 45 -3.82 1.11 2.57
N TYR A 46 -4.33 0.94 1.35
CA TYR A 46 -4.27 -0.34 0.63
C TYR A 46 -2.84 -0.88 0.56
N TYR A 47 -1.87 -0.06 0.16
CA TYR A 47 -0.48 -0.47 0.00
C TYR A 47 0.17 -0.87 1.33
N ILE A 48 -0.18 -0.22 2.44
CA ILE A 48 0.37 -0.52 3.76
C ILE A 48 -0.28 -1.78 4.35
N THR A 49 -1.61 -1.90 4.27
CA THR A 49 -2.36 -3.01 4.86
C THR A 49 -2.33 -4.28 4.02
N SER A 50 -1.95 -4.19 2.74
CA SER A 50 -1.81 -5.36 1.88
C SER A 50 -0.75 -6.33 2.40
N GLN A 51 -1.13 -7.60 2.55
CA GLN A 51 -0.23 -8.69 2.97
C GLN A 51 0.93 -8.85 1.99
N GLN A 52 0.65 -8.71 0.70
CA GLN A 52 1.63 -8.72 -0.36
C GLN A 52 1.53 -7.42 -1.16
N PRO A 53 2.66 -6.86 -1.62
CA PRO A 53 2.61 -5.74 -2.55
C PRO A 53 1.91 -6.16 -3.85
N PRO A 54 1.22 -5.24 -4.54
CA PRO A 54 0.73 -5.49 -5.88
C PRO A 54 1.87 -5.89 -6.81
N SER A 55 1.55 -6.63 -7.88
CA SER A 55 2.51 -6.95 -8.92
C SER A 55 3.07 -5.66 -9.55
N GLU A 56 4.23 -5.73 -10.20
CA GLU A 56 4.82 -4.55 -10.84
C GLU A 56 3.90 -3.97 -11.92
N GLY A 57 3.25 -4.83 -12.71
CA GLY A 57 2.27 -4.40 -13.71
C GLY A 57 1.05 -3.70 -13.07
N ASP A 58 0.49 -4.26 -12.00
CA ASP A 58 -0.63 -3.63 -11.30
C ASP A 58 -0.22 -2.29 -10.68
N LEU A 59 0.99 -2.23 -10.11
CA LEU A 59 1.51 -1.01 -9.51
C LEU A 59 1.68 0.11 -10.55
N GLU A 60 2.13 -0.20 -11.76
CA GLU A 60 2.21 0.79 -12.85
C GLU A 60 0.82 1.27 -13.29
N HIS A 61 -0.19 0.38 -13.35
CA HIS A 61 -1.58 0.79 -13.60
C HIS A 61 -2.10 1.75 -12.53
N TYR A 62 -1.86 1.46 -11.25
CA TYR A 62 -2.25 2.35 -10.15
C TYR A 62 -1.53 3.69 -10.21
N LYS A 63 -0.22 3.72 -10.46
CA LYS A 63 0.54 4.97 -10.61
C LYS A 63 -0.02 5.82 -11.74
N LYS A 64 -0.31 5.20 -12.90
CA LYS A 64 -0.89 5.92 -14.04
C LYS A 64 -2.25 6.53 -13.66
N ALA A 65 -3.14 5.75 -13.05
CA ALA A 65 -4.45 6.24 -12.62
C ALA A 65 -4.33 7.37 -11.59
N LEU A 66 -3.38 7.28 -10.64
CA LEU A 66 -3.12 8.33 -9.65
C LEU A 66 -2.60 9.62 -10.30
N ILE A 67 -1.67 9.52 -11.26
CA ILE A 67 -1.16 10.68 -12.01
C ILE A 67 -2.30 11.30 -12.83
N ASP A 68 -3.06 10.49 -13.56
CA ASP A 68 -4.20 10.95 -14.37
C ASP A 68 -5.28 11.62 -13.50
N ALA A 69 -5.42 11.18 -12.24
CA ALA A 69 -6.27 11.80 -11.22
C ALA A 69 -5.65 13.04 -10.54
N GLY A 70 -4.44 13.47 -10.92
CA GLY A 70 -3.77 14.66 -10.38
C GLY A 70 -3.05 14.45 -9.06
N CYS A 71 -2.73 13.21 -8.67
CA CYS A 71 -2.04 12.90 -7.42
C CYS A 71 -0.53 13.12 -7.54
N ASP A 72 0.09 13.60 -6.46
CA ASP A 72 1.55 13.55 -6.29
C ASP A 72 1.98 12.14 -5.85
N LEU A 73 2.97 11.57 -6.52
CA LEU A 73 3.51 10.24 -6.21
C LEU A 73 4.65 10.26 -5.17
N SER A 74 5.10 11.43 -4.72
CA SER A 74 6.13 11.55 -3.67
C SER A 74 5.83 10.71 -2.43
N PRO A 75 4.58 10.68 -1.90
CA PRO A 75 4.24 9.85 -0.74
C PRO A 75 4.34 8.35 -1.03
N LEU A 76 4.03 7.91 -2.27
CA LEU A 76 4.18 6.52 -2.68
C LEU A 76 5.66 6.11 -2.71
N ASN A 77 6.53 6.97 -3.22
CA ASN A 77 7.96 6.69 -3.28
C ASN A 77 8.55 6.54 -1.88
N TYR A 78 8.14 7.39 -0.94
CA TYR A 78 8.54 7.28 0.46
C TYR A 78 8.04 5.97 1.10
N ILE A 79 6.75 5.63 0.94
CA ILE A 79 6.21 4.42 1.57
C ILE A 79 6.82 3.14 1.00
N LYS A 80 7.19 3.12 -0.29
CA LYS A 80 7.91 1.98 -0.90
C LYS A 80 9.25 1.74 -0.22
N GLN A 81 10.02 2.81 0.01
CA GLN A 81 11.30 2.72 0.71
C GLN A 81 11.09 2.26 2.16
N TRP A 82 10.15 2.88 2.87
CA TRP A 82 9.82 2.51 4.25
C TRP A 82 9.41 1.03 4.38
N LYS A 83 8.53 0.53 3.50
CA LYS A 83 8.07 -0.88 3.52
C LYS A 83 9.23 -1.85 3.27
N ALA A 84 10.21 -1.49 2.44
CA ALA A 84 11.43 -2.27 2.24
C ALA A 84 12.28 -2.36 3.52
N PHE A 85 12.45 -1.24 4.24
CA PHE A 85 13.19 -1.23 5.52
C PHE A 85 12.49 -2.03 6.62
N THR A 86 11.18 -1.90 6.77
CA THR A 86 10.41 -2.64 7.78
C THR A 86 10.49 -4.16 7.56
N LYS A 87 10.47 -4.62 6.30
CA LYS A 87 10.63 -6.05 5.97
C LYS A 87 12.02 -6.58 6.34
N MET A 88 13.07 -5.78 6.19
CA MET A 88 14.43 -6.15 6.59
C MET A 88 14.59 -6.23 8.11
N ALA A 89 13.97 -5.31 8.86
CA ALA A 89 14.01 -5.32 10.33
C ALA A 89 13.21 -6.47 10.96
N ALA A 90 12.17 -6.95 10.28
CA ALA A 90 11.33 -8.06 10.73
C ALA A 90 11.88 -9.45 10.37
N ALA A 91 12.93 -9.52 9.53
CA ALA A 91 13.61 -10.79 9.28
C ALA A 91 14.34 -11.21 10.56
N PRO A 92 14.10 -12.42 11.11
CA PRO A 92 14.90 -12.89 12.24
C PRO A 92 16.36 -12.87 11.80
N ALA A 93 17.21 -12.21 12.59
CA ALA A 93 18.64 -12.31 12.43
C ALA A 93 19.00 -13.77 12.63
N ASN A 94 19.08 -14.53 11.54
CA ASN A 94 19.59 -15.88 11.55
C ASN A 94 21.10 -15.74 11.74
N TYR A 95 21.53 -15.36 12.95
CA TYR A 95 22.87 -15.60 13.43
C TYR A 95 23.04 -17.10 13.33
N GLY A 96 23.71 -17.52 12.26
CA GLY A 96 24.05 -18.90 12.02
C GLY A 96 24.62 -19.46 13.31
N ASN A 97 23.98 -20.53 13.77
CA ASN A 97 24.51 -21.48 14.71
C ASN A 97 25.87 -21.97 14.19
N SER A 98 26.92 -21.18 14.38
CA SER A 98 28.30 -21.57 14.13
C SER A 98 28.68 -22.42 15.33
N GLY A 99 28.28 -23.69 15.28
CA GLY A 99 28.53 -24.68 16.30
C GLY A 99 30.02 -24.75 16.60
N VAL A 100 30.43 -24.20 17.74
CA VAL A 100 31.71 -24.53 18.35
C VAL A 100 31.61 -25.98 18.81
N LYS A 101 32.28 -26.89 18.09
CA LYS A 101 32.51 -28.25 18.58
C LYS A 101 33.34 -28.15 19.87
N PRO A 102 32.88 -28.64 21.03
CA PRO A 102 33.78 -28.81 22.16
C PRO A 102 34.73 -29.96 21.82
N MET A 103 36.03 -29.67 21.74
CA MET A 103 37.05 -30.69 21.93
C MET A 103 37.19 -30.91 23.44
N GLY A 104 36.93 -32.13 23.89
CA GLY A 104 37.09 -32.59 25.27
C GLY A 104 36.65 -34.03 25.40
#